data_AF-A0A7S1ZS45-F1
#
_entry.id   AF-A0A7S1ZS45-F1
#
_cell.length_a   1.000
_cell.length_b   1.000
_cell.length_c   1.000
_cell.angle_alpha   90.00
_cell.angle_beta   90.00
_cell.angle_gamma   90.00
#
_symmetry.space_group_name_H-M   'P 1'
#
loop_
_entity.id
_entity.type
_entity.pdbx_description
1 polymer ?
#
loop_
_entity_poly.entity_id
_entity_poly.type
_entity_poly.pdbx_seq_one_letter_code
_entity_poly.pdbx_strand_id
1 'polypeptide(L)'
;ALIRRRSGCSNSLLQITQRQKCGLYEKLEQGRTTWQKARIHPSLISVTTGLLRNPRSPISTTERSIHSATTAVDEFSTTSNINKSTSSNSQMSPLTAASRLGLDPYLNRFHAPIVNHERYSFPGWPETHTFPMDKFERLAHALTTNCKASQPEWSTLPRPLVRSSLDFFQPLDFHDVISSGWIQQPTGPIDASYFHEFLSGQLSEEDARIIGFREHVSRPELIERTVLEVAGTVLAVQLAFRYGVASNVAGGTHHARPDAGAGYTILNDLAVAANYATDEKLNGGSVEGVKRVLVVDCDVHQGDGTAHFEDLGGSGRLFTLSMHCESNYPL
;
A
#
# COMPACT_ATOMS: atom_id res chain seq x y z
N ALA A 1 -2.75 -13.91 13.45
CA ALA A 1 -3.00 -15.28 13.98
C ALA A 1 -1.76 -15.77 14.72
N LEU A 2 -1.83 -15.94 16.05
CA LEU A 2 -0.74 -16.52 16.85
C LEU A 2 -1.29 -17.75 17.58
N ILE A 3 -0.85 -18.95 17.19
CA ILE A 3 -1.30 -20.20 17.82
C ILE A 3 -0.35 -20.52 18.97
N ARG A 4 -0.86 -20.42 20.20
CA ARG A 4 -0.18 -20.91 21.40
C ARG A 4 -0.52 -22.39 21.58
N ARG A 5 0.46 -23.29 21.41
CA ARG A 5 0.31 -24.70 21.81
C ARG A 5 0.20 -24.79 23.33
N ARG A 6 -0.91 -25.33 23.83
CA ARG A 6 -0.92 -26.04 25.12
C ARG A 6 -0.91 -27.54 24.84
N SER A 7 0.05 -28.20 25.49
CA SER A 7 0.30 -29.63 25.47
C SER A 7 -0.82 -30.42 26.17
N GLY A 8 -1.30 -31.46 25.53
CA GLY A 8 -2.19 -32.47 26.12
C GLY A 8 -2.92 -33.28 25.07
N CYS A 9 -2.51 -34.53 24.86
CA CYS A 9 -3.15 -35.48 23.96
C CYS A 9 -4.62 -35.76 24.33
N SER A 10 -5.52 -35.77 23.35
CA SER A 10 -6.20 -36.98 22.84
C SER A 10 -7.30 -36.61 21.86
N ASN A 11 -7.35 -37.34 20.75
CA ASN A 11 -8.29 -37.26 19.62
C ASN A 11 -9.70 -36.74 19.93
N SER A 12 -10.07 -35.62 19.31
CA SER A 12 -11.44 -35.35 18.89
C SER A 12 -11.42 -34.51 17.61
N LEU A 13 -11.94 -35.08 16.51
CA LEU A 13 -12.22 -34.33 15.29
C LEU A 13 -13.30 -33.29 15.61
N LEU A 14 -12.95 -32.00 15.57
CA LEU A 14 -13.95 -30.96 15.40
C LEU A 14 -14.26 -30.86 13.90
N GLN A 15 -15.41 -31.39 13.49
CA GLN A 15 -16.02 -31.06 12.20
C GLN A 15 -16.38 -29.58 12.19
N ILE A 16 -15.67 -28.79 11.37
CA ILE A 16 -16.16 -27.50 10.89
C ILE A 16 -16.76 -27.76 9.52
N THR A 17 -18.08 -27.86 9.45
CA THR A 17 -18.82 -27.82 8.19
C THR A 17 -18.94 -26.37 7.74
N GLN A 18 -18.04 -25.95 6.84
CA GLN A 18 -18.31 -24.83 5.93
C GLN A 18 -17.91 -25.29 4.53
N ARG A 19 -18.93 -25.67 3.74
CA ARG A 19 -18.76 -26.00 2.31
C ARG A 19 -18.61 -24.71 1.53
N GLN A 20 -17.39 -24.25 1.27
CA GLN A 20 -17.06 -23.54 0.03
C GLN A 20 -15.65 -23.96 -0.37
N LYS A 21 -15.51 -24.47 -1.61
CA LYS A 21 -14.26 -25.01 -2.14
C LYS A 21 -13.39 -23.83 -2.61
N CYS A 22 -12.33 -23.50 -1.88
CA CYS A 22 -11.23 -22.70 -2.45
C CYS A 22 -10.35 -23.61 -3.33
N GLY A 23 -10.04 -23.18 -4.54
CA GLY A 23 -9.14 -23.88 -5.47
C GLY A 23 -7.95 -22.99 -5.86
N LEU A 24 -6.76 -23.60 -5.97
CA LEU A 24 -5.56 -23.01 -6.59
C LEU A 24 -5.40 -23.65 -7.97
N TYR A 25 -5.18 -22.85 -9.02
CA TYR A 25 -5.02 -23.32 -10.40
C TYR A 25 -3.74 -22.74 -11.03
N GLU A 26 -3.05 -23.54 -11.83
CA GLU A 26 -1.85 -23.17 -12.59
C GLU A 26 -2.11 -23.49 -14.08
N LYS A 27 -1.65 -22.63 -15.01
CA LYS A 27 -1.89 -22.77 -16.46
C LYS A 27 -0.69 -23.46 -17.12
N LEU A 28 -0.93 -24.61 -17.75
CA LEU A 28 0.04 -25.28 -18.64
C LEU A 28 -0.17 -24.81 -20.09
N GLU A 29 0.91 -24.41 -20.75
CA GLU A 29 0.93 -24.10 -22.18
C GLU A 29 0.66 -25.36 -23.01
N GLN A 30 -0.46 -25.37 -23.73
CA GLN A 30 -0.62 -25.76 -25.15
C GLN A 30 -2.11 -25.93 -25.46
N GLY A 31 -2.55 -25.37 -26.58
CA GLY A 31 -3.95 -25.17 -26.95
C GLY A 31 -4.86 -26.39 -26.78
N ARG A 32 -5.59 -26.42 -25.66
CA ARG A 32 -6.93 -26.97 -25.42
C ARG A 32 -7.25 -26.76 -23.93
N THR A 33 -8.26 -25.96 -23.63
CA THR A 33 -8.70 -25.64 -22.26
C THR A 33 -9.27 -26.89 -21.59
N THR A 34 -8.45 -27.56 -20.76
CA THR A 34 -8.92 -28.51 -19.74
C THR A 34 -8.23 -28.17 -18.42
N TRP A 35 -9.02 -27.83 -17.41
CA TRP A 35 -8.55 -27.44 -16.08
C TRP A 35 -8.19 -28.68 -15.26
N GLN A 36 -6.97 -28.77 -14.74
CA GLN A 36 -6.57 -29.81 -13.79
C GLN A 36 -6.31 -29.24 -12.40
N LYS A 37 -6.65 -30.05 -11.40
CA LYS A 37 -6.58 -29.73 -9.97
C LYS A 37 -5.15 -29.96 -9.46
N ALA A 38 -4.41 -28.90 -9.12
CA ALA A 38 -3.07 -29.03 -8.54
C ALA A 38 -3.14 -29.61 -7.12
N ARG A 39 -2.34 -30.66 -6.83
CA ARG A 39 -2.09 -31.16 -5.48
C ARG A 39 -0.68 -30.77 -5.06
N ILE A 40 -0.55 -29.89 -4.08
CA ILE A 40 0.76 -29.57 -3.47
C ILE A 40 1.15 -30.71 -2.54
N HIS A 41 2.31 -31.32 -2.78
CA HIS A 41 2.86 -32.38 -1.94
C HIS A 41 3.42 -31.79 -0.62
N PRO A 42 3.13 -32.34 0.57
CA PRO A 42 3.51 -31.75 1.86
C PRO A 42 5.01 -31.60 2.14
N SER A 43 5.89 -32.06 1.25
CA SER A 43 7.34 -32.09 1.45
C SER A 43 8.09 -30.86 0.93
N LEU A 44 7.41 -29.85 0.36
CA LEU A 44 8.05 -28.66 -0.23
C LEU A 44 8.12 -27.43 0.71
N ILE A 45 7.69 -27.56 1.97
CA ILE A 45 7.78 -26.49 2.97
C ILE A 45 9.01 -26.74 3.86
N SER A 46 10.16 -26.20 3.49
CA SER A 46 11.32 -26.07 4.38
C SER A 46 11.37 -24.63 4.90
N VAL A 47 10.88 -24.41 6.12
CA VAL A 47 11.07 -23.15 6.85
C VAL A 47 12.36 -23.26 7.66
N THR A 48 13.45 -22.68 7.15
CA THR A 48 14.70 -22.52 7.93
C THR A 48 14.55 -21.33 8.87
N THR A 49 14.37 -21.58 10.16
CA THR A 49 14.40 -20.54 11.21
C THR A 49 15.86 -20.15 11.50
N GLY A 50 16.34 -19.08 10.90
CA GLY A 50 17.61 -18.44 11.26
C GLY A 50 17.43 -17.50 12.44
N LEU A 51 17.95 -17.87 13.62
CA LEU A 51 18.06 -16.99 14.79
C LEU A 51 19.09 -15.88 14.51
N LEU A 52 18.62 -14.64 14.28
CA LEU A 52 19.48 -13.46 14.24
C LEU A 52 20.03 -13.18 15.65
N ARG A 53 21.33 -13.42 15.85
CA ARG A 53 22.07 -13.01 17.05
C ARG A 53 22.29 -11.50 17.01
N ASN A 54 21.93 -10.84 18.11
CA ASN A 54 22.09 -9.42 18.37
C ASN A 54 23.56 -9.12 18.77
N PRO A 55 24.32 -8.25 18.08
CA PRO A 55 25.67 -7.89 18.52
C PRO A 55 25.60 -6.84 19.63
N ARG A 56 25.86 -7.27 20.87
CA ARG A 56 26.18 -6.37 21.99
C ARG A 56 27.62 -5.89 21.83
N SER A 57 27.83 -4.58 21.68
CA SER A 57 29.14 -3.95 21.88
C SER A 57 29.38 -3.74 23.39
N PRO A 58 30.59 -4.03 23.91
CA PRO A 58 30.88 -3.90 25.33
C PRO A 58 31.13 -2.43 25.73
N ILE A 59 30.57 -2.08 26.89
CA ILE A 59 30.83 -0.85 27.65
C ILE A 59 32.27 -0.92 28.17
N SER A 60 33.09 0.09 27.87
CA SER A 60 34.36 0.31 28.54
C SER A 60 34.26 1.55 29.42
N THR A 61 34.50 1.34 30.70
CA THR A 61 34.59 2.34 31.76
C THR A 61 35.97 3.00 31.76
N THR A 62 36.02 4.33 31.72
CA THR A 62 37.14 5.09 32.27
C THR A 62 36.63 6.41 32.84
N GLU A 63 36.76 6.54 34.15
CA GLU A 63 36.65 7.77 34.92
C GLU A 63 37.74 8.77 34.52
N ARG A 64 37.43 10.08 34.47
CA ARG A 64 38.26 11.12 35.09
C ARG A 64 37.57 12.48 35.17
N SER A 65 37.39 12.87 36.43
CA SER A 65 37.59 14.18 37.08
C SER A 65 37.16 15.50 36.42
N ILE A 66 36.32 16.17 37.21
CA ILE A 66 35.95 17.58 37.28
C ILE A 66 37.16 18.51 37.26
N HIS A 67 37.08 19.64 36.55
CA HIS A 67 37.63 20.95 36.95
C HIS A 67 36.77 22.09 36.38
N SER A 68 36.48 23.06 37.24
CA SER A 68 35.72 24.30 37.00
C SER A 68 36.56 25.39 36.33
N ALA A 69 35.97 26.21 35.48
CA ALA A 69 36.28 27.65 35.38
C ALA A 69 35.20 28.41 34.61
N THR A 70 34.97 29.63 35.06
CA THR A 70 33.89 30.58 34.76
C THR A 70 34.23 31.51 33.59
N THR A 71 33.19 32.16 33.05
CA THR A 71 33.17 33.46 32.31
C THR A 71 33.87 33.57 30.95
N ALA A 72 33.11 33.82 29.88
CA ALA A 72 32.94 35.16 29.28
C ALA A 72 32.11 35.09 27.97
N VAL A 73 31.29 36.11 27.78
CA VAL A 73 30.60 36.50 26.55
C VAL A 73 31.61 36.82 25.43
N ASP A 74 31.29 36.46 24.20
CA ASP A 74 31.49 37.33 23.02
C ASP A 74 30.77 36.76 21.79
N GLU A 75 29.94 37.61 21.18
CA GLU A 75 29.44 37.48 19.82
C GLU A 75 30.60 37.72 18.85
N PHE A 76 30.80 36.85 17.84
CA PHE A 76 31.23 37.31 16.52
C PHE A 76 30.97 36.25 15.45
N SER A 77 30.26 36.68 14.41
CA SER A 77 30.15 36.05 13.10
C SER A 77 31.50 36.13 12.39
N THR A 78 32.05 35.01 11.91
CA THR A 78 32.72 34.93 10.61
C THR A 78 33.12 33.49 10.25
N THR A 79 32.92 33.21 8.97
CA THR A 79 33.22 32.01 8.19
C THR A 79 34.60 31.39 8.39
N SER A 80 34.68 30.06 8.52
CA SER A 80 35.74 29.27 7.86
C SER A 80 35.41 27.78 7.76
N ASN A 81 35.83 27.21 6.63
CA ASN A 81 35.70 25.82 6.20
C ASN A 81 36.27 24.81 7.19
N ILE A 82 35.50 23.76 7.48
CA ILE A 82 36.02 22.49 7.97
C ILE A 82 35.60 21.40 6.98
N ASN A 83 36.50 21.06 6.07
CA ASN A 83 36.49 19.75 5.43
C ASN A 83 36.94 18.72 6.48
N LYS A 84 36.01 17.87 6.92
CA LYS A 84 36.34 16.56 7.50
C LYS A 84 35.58 15.47 6.75
N SER A 85 36.36 14.60 6.17
CA SER A 85 35.98 13.40 5.44
C SER A 85 35.30 12.36 6.34
N THR A 86 34.61 11.44 5.66
CA THR A 86 34.23 10.07 6.04
C THR A 86 33.09 9.89 7.06
N SER A 87 31.87 9.77 6.54
CA SER A 87 31.21 8.47 6.42
C SER A 87 30.24 8.55 5.24
N SER A 88 30.18 7.51 4.40
CA SER A 88 29.21 7.40 3.31
C SER A 88 27.79 7.54 3.86
N ASN A 89 27.23 8.76 3.82
CA ASN A 89 25.80 8.95 3.86
C ASN A 89 25.27 8.24 2.63
N SER A 90 24.74 7.04 2.79
CA SER A 90 23.72 6.54 1.88
C SER A 90 22.62 7.59 1.91
N GLN A 91 22.64 8.53 0.94
CA GLN A 91 21.56 9.50 0.81
C GLN A 91 20.29 8.68 0.66
N MET A 92 19.44 8.73 1.69
CA MET A 92 18.20 7.97 1.67
C MET A 92 17.35 8.45 0.50
N SER A 93 16.76 7.52 -0.23
CA SER A 93 15.99 7.82 -1.43
C SER A 93 14.87 8.84 -1.13
N PRO A 94 14.63 9.81 -2.02
CA PRO A 94 13.66 10.87 -1.79
C PRO A 94 12.22 10.33 -1.80
N LEU A 95 11.38 10.82 -0.89
CA LEU A 95 9.93 10.54 -0.89
C LEU A 95 9.22 11.53 -1.81
N THR A 96 9.41 11.38 -3.12
CA THR A 96 8.90 12.32 -4.13
C THR A 96 7.38 12.30 -4.29
N ALA A 97 6.70 11.30 -3.72
CA ALA A 97 5.25 11.17 -3.79
C ALA A 97 4.52 11.69 -2.53
N ALA A 98 5.18 12.46 -1.65
CA ALA A 98 4.58 12.99 -0.41
C ALA A 98 4.48 14.51 -0.41
N SER A 99 3.30 15.07 -0.10
CA SER A 99 3.16 16.49 0.25
C SER A 99 3.43 16.75 1.73
N ARG A 100 3.19 15.74 2.59
CA ARG A 100 3.47 15.81 4.03
C ARG A 100 4.03 14.50 4.56
N LEU A 101 5.14 14.61 5.29
CA LEU A 101 5.69 13.49 6.05
C LEU A 101 4.86 13.23 7.30
N GLY A 102 4.65 11.95 7.60
CA GLY A 102 4.04 11.51 8.86
C GLY A 102 5.08 11.39 9.97
N LEU A 103 4.74 10.59 10.98
CA LEU A 103 5.67 10.27 12.06
C LEU A 103 6.90 9.52 11.52
N ASP A 104 8.10 9.98 11.86
CA ASP A 104 9.35 9.31 11.52
C ASP A 104 9.29 7.82 11.92
N PRO A 105 9.36 6.88 10.95
CA PRO A 105 9.28 5.46 11.23
C PRO A 105 10.42 4.92 12.09
N TYR A 106 11.57 5.62 12.17
CA TYR A 106 12.65 5.24 13.08
C TYR A 106 12.39 5.65 14.53
N LEU A 107 11.53 6.64 14.75
CA LEU A 107 11.04 7.04 16.07
C LEU A 107 9.74 6.31 16.42
N ASN A 108 9.00 5.85 15.42
CA ASN A 108 7.80 5.04 15.60
C ASN A 108 8.15 3.58 15.94
N ARG A 109 7.64 3.09 17.06
CA ARG A 109 7.79 1.69 17.50
C ARG A 109 6.45 0.93 17.49
N PHE A 110 5.36 1.60 17.09
CA PHE A 110 4.00 1.12 17.31
C PHE A 110 3.34 0.63 16.03
N HIS A 111 3.62 1.28 14.90
CA HIS A 111 3.03 0.93 13.61
C HIS A 111 3.98 1.20 12.45
N ALA A 112 3.72 0.52 11.33
CA ALA A 112 4.31 0.83 10.04
C ALA A 112 3.87 2.23 9.56
N PRO A 113 4.58 2.90 8.65
CA PRO A 113 4.06 4.05 7.92
C PRO A 113 2.65 3.79 7.36
N ILE A 114 1.73 4.72 7.61
CA ILE A 114 0.36 4.67 7.09
C ILE A 114 0.10 5.95 6.30
N VAL A 115 -0.31 5.80 5.05
CA VAL A 115 -0.72 6.88 4.17
C VAL A 115 -2.23 7.09 4.32
N ASN A 116 -2.62 8.33 4.54
CA ASN A 116 -4.03 8.73 4.62
C ASN A 116 -4.20 10.16 4.12
N HIS A 117 -5.29 10.42 3.41
CA HIS A 117 -5.68 11.75 2.99
C HIS A 117 -7.12 12.06 3.42
N GLU A 118 -7.40 13.28 3.87
CA GLU A 118 -8.74 13.66 4.35
C GLU A 118 -9.81 13.58 3.25
N ARG A 119 -9.41 13.83 2.00
CA ARG A 119 -10.29 13.73 0.82
C ARG A 119 -10.58 12.30 0.34
N TYR A 120 -10.07 11.26 1.00
CA TYR A 120 -10.48 9.89 0.67
C TYR A 120 -11.96 9.63 0.92
N SER A 121 -12.53 10.35 1.89
CA SER A 121 -13.97 10.48 2.10
C SER A 121 -14.36 11.94 1.88
N PHE A 122 -15.59 12.18 1.44
CA PHE A 122 -16.09 13.53 1.21
C PHE A 122 -17.60 13.61 1.51
N PRO A 123 -18.10 14.80 1.90
CA PRO A 123 -19.49 14.96 2.28
C PRO A 123 -20.46 14.90 1.08
N GLY A 124 -21.74 14.72 1.39
CA GLY A 124 -22.81 14.71 0.38
C GLY A 124 -22.80 13.47 -0.51
N TRP A 125 -22.16 12.37 -0.07
CA TRP A 125 -22.32 11.06 -0.70
C TRP A 125 -23.67 10.44 -0.29
N PRO A 126 -24.46 9.84 -1.20
CA PRO A 126 -25.76 9.30 -0.81
C PRO A 126 -25.62 8.14 0.18
N GLU A 127 -26.34 8.21 1.30
CA GLU A 127 -26.35 7.16 2.33
C GLU A 127 -26.88 5.82 1.81
N THR A 128 -27.70 5.85 0.76
CA THR A 128 -28.27 4.66 0.10
C THR A 128 -27.36 4.06 -0.96
N HIS A 129 -26.23 4.71 -1.30
CA HIS A 129 -25.30 4.18 -2.27
C HIS A 129 -24.58 2.96 -1.69
N THR A 130 -24.41 1.90 -2.48
CA THR A 130 -23.83 0.63 -2.04
C THR A 130 -22.35 0.72 -1.68
N PHE A 131 -21.61 1.64 -2.30
CA PHE A 131 -20.26 2.01 -1.89
C PHE A 131 -20.28 2.98 -0.70
N PRO A 132 -19.79 2.59 0.49
CA PRO A 132 -19.76 3.46 1.66
C PRO A 132 -18.54 4.39 1.62
N MET A 133 -18.71 5.61 1.10
CA MET A 133 -17.62 6.56 0.90
C MET A 133 -16.93 6.99 2.21
N ASP A 134 -17.66 7.00 3.32
CA ASP A 134 -17.18 7.31 4.67
C ASP A 134 -16.24 6.25 5.27
N LYS A 135 -16.09 5.08 4.62
CA LYS A 135 -15.30 3.96 5.17
C LYS A 135 -13.83 4.33 5.43
N PHE A 136 -13.26 5.20 4.62
CA PHE A 136 -11.85 5.60 4.73
C PHE A 136 -11.63 6.54 5.92
N GLU A 137 -12.46 7.57 6.08
CA GLU A 137 -12.48 8.43 7.26
C GLU A 137 -12.73 7.60 8.53
N ARG A 138 -13.69 6.67 8.50
CA ARG A 138 -13.97 5.78 9.63
C ARG A 138 -12.80 4.89 9.99
N LEU A 139 -12.07 4.38 9.00
CA LEU A 139 -10.85 3.61 9.24
C LEU A 139 -9.75 4.48 9.84
N ALA A 140 -9.51 5.68 9.29
CA ALA A 140 -8.55 6.63 9.85
C ALA A 140 -8.88 7.03 11.29
N HIS A 141 -10.16 7.32 11.58
CA HIS A 141 -10.65 7.60 12.93
C HIS A 141 -10.51 6.39 13.87
N ALA A 142 -10.80 5.18 13.39
CA ALA A 142 -10.59 3.96 14.17
C ALA A 142 -9.11 3.78 14.55
N LEU A 143 -8.18 4.13 13.66
CA LEU A 143 -6.73 4.10 13.92
C LEU A 143 -6.29 5.10 14.99
N THR A 144 -6.95 6.26 15.08
CA THR A 144 -6.58 7.35 16.00
C THR A 144 -7.36 7.36 17.32
N THR A 145 -8.41 6.55 17.45
CA THR A 145 -9.21 6.51 18.68
C THR A 145 -8.64 5.57 19.75
N ASN A 146 -8.84 5.95 21.02
CA ASN A 146 -8.61 5.10 22.20
C ASN A 146 -9.70 4.04 22.42
N CYS A 147 -10.81 4.10 21.68
CA CYS A 147 -11.95 3.23 21.88
C CYS A 147 -11.58 1.76 21.61
N LYS A 148 -11.72 0.91 22.63
CA LYS A 148 -11.55 -0.56 22.49
C LYS A 148 -12.79 -1.26 21.95
N ALA A 149 -13.98 -0.64 22.02
CA ALA A 149 -15.23 -1.24 21.53
C ALA A 149 -15.23 -1.42 19.99
N SER A 150 -14.38 -0.68 19.27
CA SER A 150 -14.15 -0.88 17.84
C SER A 150 -13.12 -1.97 17.53
N GLN A 151 -12.54 -2.64 18.54
CA GLN A 151 -11.62 -3.74 18.33
C GLN A 151 -12.36 -5.09 18.36
N PRO A 152 -12.00 -6.02 17.46
CA PRO A 152 -12.34 -7.42 17.65
C PRO A 152 -11.81 -7.93 18.99
N GLU A 153 -12.56 -8.78 19.69
CA GLU A 153 -12.15 -9.33 20.99
C GLU A 153 -10.76 -10.01 20.98
N TRP A 154 -10.32 -10.51 19.83
CA TRP A 154 -9.02 -11.15 19.67
C TRP A 154 -7.84 -10.17 19.54
N SER A 155 -8.10 -8.88 19.32
CA SER A 155 -7.05 -7.89 19.13
C SER A 155 -6.41 -7.50 20.47
N THR A 156 -5.08 -7.60 20.53
CA THR A 156 -4.27 -7.16 21.67
C THR A 156 -3.48 -5.87 21.37
N LEU A 157 -3.74 -5.26 20.21
CA LEU A 157 -2.99 -4.08 19.77
C LEU A 157 -3.33 -2.85 20.64
N PRO A 158 -2.31 -2.04 21.00
CA PRO A 158 -2.54 -0.81 21.75
C PRO A 158 -3.39 0.17 20.93
N ARG A 159 -4.18 0.99 21.63
CA ARG A 159 -4.91 2.12 21.05
C ARG A 159 -4.52 3.43 21.74
N PRO A 160 -4.48 4.55 20.99
CA PRO A 160 -4.67 4.57 19.54
C PRO A 160 -3.46 3.91 18.83
N LEU A 161 -3.67 3.36 17.63
CA LEU A 161 -2.54 2.82 16.87
C LEU A 161 -1.72 3.97 16.28
N VAL A 162 -2.40 5.03 15.83
CA VAL A 162 -1.84 6.29 15.31
C VAL A 162 -2.18 7.41 16.29
N ARG A 163 -1.22 8.19 16.79
CA ARG A 163 -1.48 9.08 17.95
C ARG A 163 -2.19 10.36 17.57
N SER A 164 -2.00 10.82 16.34
CA SER A 164 -2.58 12.05 15.79
C SER A 164 -2.79 11.89 14.29
N SER A 165 -3.74 12.62 13.70
CA SER A 165 -3.89 12.70 12.25
C SER A 165 -2.62 13.19 11.53
N LEU A 166 -1.77 13.94 12.25
CA LEU A 166 -0.46 14.38 11.76
C LEU A 166 0.56 13.24 11.66
N ASP A 167 0.36 12.11 12.34
CA ASP A 167 1.27 10.96 12.26
C ASP A 167 1.09 10.19 10.93
N PHE A 168 0.00 10.40 10.19
CA PHE A 168 -0.16 9.87 8.83
C PHE A 168 0.74 10.60 7.83
N PHE A 169 1.24 9.84 6.86
CA PHE A 169 1.84 10.38 5.64
C PHE A 169 0.73 10.81 4.68
N GLN A 170 0.93 11.90 3.94
CA GLN A 170 0.01 12.32 2.88
C GLN A 170 0.68 12.21 1.51
N PRO A 171 -0.04 11.67 0.50
CA PRO A 171 0.44 11.70 -0.87
C PRO A 171 0.56 13.13 -1.37
N LEU A 172 1.18 13.32 -2.53
CA LEU A 172 1.12 14.59 -3.27
C LEU A 172 -0.33 15.10 -3.37
N ASP A 173 -0.46 16.42 -3.37
CA ASP A 173 -1.75 17.07 -3.58
C ASP A 173 -2.19 16.87 -5.03
N PHE A 174 -3.49 16.97 -5.29
CA PHE A 174 -4.09 16.62 -6.58
C PHE A 174 -3.37 17.28 -7.77
N HIS A 175 -3.13 18.58 -7.72
CA HIS A 175 -2.47 19.31 -8.81
C HIS A 175 -1.03 18.86 -9.05
N ASP A 176 -0.30 18.50 -7.98
CA ASP A 176 1.08 18.01 -8.08
C ASP A 176 1.11 16.60 -8.67
N VAL A 177 0.14 15.75 -8.33
CA VAL A 177 -0.01 14.42 -8.96
C VAL A 177 -0.22 14.58 -10.47
N ILE A 178 -1.15 15.43 -10.89
CA ILE A 178 -1.43 15.65 -12.32
C ILE A 178 -0.20 16.24 -13.04
N SER A 179 0.46 17.23 -12.42
CA SER A 179 1.61 17.92 -13.02
C SER A 179 2.88 17.07 -13.07
N SER A 180 3.02 16.09 -12.18
CA SER A 180 4.18 15.20 -12.12
C SER A 180 4.35 14.31 -13.35
N GLY A 181 3.26 14.07 -14.09
CA GLY A 181 3.22 13.21 -15.24
C GLY A 181 3.28 11.71 -14.92
N TRP A 182 3.87 11.25 -13.80
CA TRP A 182 4.11 9.80 -13.59
C TRP A 182 2.84 8.94 -13.56
N ILE A 183 1.68 9.52 -13.22
CA ILE A 183 0.40 8.80 -13.18
C ILE A 183 -0.09 8.42 -14.60
N GLN A 184 0.10 9.30 -15.58
CA GLN A 184 -0.32 9.10 -16.95
C GLN A 184 0.91 9.05 -17.86
N GLN A 185 1.22 7.87 -18.37
CA GLN A 185 2.36 7.66 -19.27
C GLN A 185 1.84 7.13 -20.61
N PRO A 186 2.45 7.51 -21.76
CA PRO A 186 2.00 7.04 -23.08
C PRO A 186 1.95 5.52 -23.25
N THR A 187 2.76 4.80 -22.47
CA THR A 187 2.80 3.33 -22.43
C THR A 187 2.54 2.81 -21.01
N GLY A 188 1.86 3.61 -20.20
CA GLY A 188 1.56 3.32 -18.82
C GLY A 188 0.32 2.42 -18.65
N PRO A 189 -0.04 2.14 -17.39
CA PRO A 189 -1.16 1.27 -17.07
C PRO A 189 -2.54 1.95 -17.21
N ILE A 190 -2.62 3.22 -17.59
CA ILE A 190 -3.89 3.91 -17.80
C ILE A 190 -3.88 4.47 -19.22
N ASP A 191 -4.91 4.12 -20.00
CA ASP A 191 -5.11 4.68 -21.33
C ASP A 191 -5.28 6.20 -21.23
N ALA A 192 -4.64 6.91 -22.16
CA ALA A 192 -4.59 8.36 -22.10
C ALA A 192 -5.94 9.02 -22.39
N SER A 193 -6.76 8.42 -23.24
CA SER A 193 -8.09 8.93 -23.59
C SER A 193 -9.04 8.69 -22.42
N TYR A 194 -9.06 7.48 -21.87
CA TYR A 194 -9.86 7.13 -20.70
C TYR A 194 -9.54 8.04 -19.49
N PHE A 195 -8.24 8.26 -19.20
CA PHE A 195 -7.83 9.14 -18.11
C PHE A 195 -8.28 10.58 -18.34
N HIS A 196 -8.20 11.08 -19.58
CA HIS A 196 -8.66 12.42 -19.93
C HIS A 196 -10.18 12.57 -19.74
N GLU A 197 -10.97 11.62 -20.24
CA GLU A 197 -12.43 11.60 -20.08
C GLU A 197 -12.84 11.50 -18.61
N PHE A 198 -12.12 10.71 -17.82
CA PHE A 198 -12.34 10.65 -16.37
C PHE A 198 -12.05 11.99 -15.70
N LEU A 199 -10.88 12.58 -15.92
CA LEU A 199 -10.50 13.85 -15.30
C LEU A 199 -11.41 15.02 -15.71
N SER A 200 -11.96 15.00 -16.92
CA SER A 200 -12.90 16.01 -17.40
C SER A 200 -14.34 15.77 -16.94
N GLY A 201 -14.63 14.64 -16.28
CA GLY A 201 -15.96 14.24 -15.86
C GLY A 201 -16.88 13.88 -17.03
N GLN A 202 -16.31 13.40 -18.14
CA GLN A 202 -16.98 13.12 -19.41
C GLN A 202 -17.11 11.62 -19.74
N LEU A 203 -16.84 10.73 -18.78
CA LEU A 203 -17.13 9.30 -18.96
C LEU A 203 -18.60 9.10 -19.36
N SER A 204 -18.84 8.13 -20.24
CA SER A 204 -20.18 7.86 -20.74
C SER A 204 -21.10 7.35 -19.64
N GLU A 205 -22.41 7.45 -19.83
CA GLU A 205 -23.40 6.87 -18.90
C GLU A 205 -23.20 5.35 -18.74
N GLU A 206 -22.73 4.68 -19.79
CA GLU A 206 -22.45 3.24 -19.76
C GLU A 206 -21.21 2.94 -18.91
N ASP A 207 -20.12 3.69 -19.07
CA ASP A 207 -18.93 3.55 -18.21
C ASP A 207 -19.28 3.82 -16.75
N ALA A 208 -20.04 4.88 -16.50
CA ALA A 208 -20.53 5.24 -15.17
C ALA A 208 -21.36 4.11 -14.54
N ARG A 209 -22.18 3.42 -15.34
CA ARG A 209 -22.99 2.27 -14.93
C ARG A 209 -22.13 1.04 -14.63
N ILE A 210 -21.12 0.74 -15.46
CA ILE A 210 -20.18 -0.38 -15.28
C ILE A 210 -19.32 -0.17 -14.04
N ILE A 211 -18.81 1.05 -13.84
CA ILE A 211 -18.08 1.46 -12.62
C ILE A 211 -18.99 1.31 -11.39
N GLY A 212 -20.28 1.58 -11.54
CA GLY A 212 -21.28 1.45 -10.48
C GLY A 212 -21.49 2.72 -9.65
N PHE A 213 -20.76 3.80 -9.93
CA PHE A 213 -20.98 5.12 -9.32
C PHE A 213 -22.03 5.97 -10.05
N ARG A 214 -22.45 5.56 -11.26
CA ARG A 214 -23.52 6.21 -12.04
C ARG A 214 -23.26 7.73 -12.18
N GLU A 215 -24.27 8.56 -11.98
CA GLU A 215 -24.18 10.02 -12.09
C GLU A 215 -23.11 10.65 -11.18
N HIS A 216 -22.63 9.94 -10.15
CA HIS A 216 -21.59 10.46 -9.27
C HIS A 216 -20.19 10.39 -9.86
N VAL A 217 -19.96 9.67 -10.96
CA VAL A 217 -18.62 9.50 -11.56
C VAL A 217 -17.98 10.83 -11.97
N SER A 218 -18.80 11.83 -12.31
CA SER A 218 -18.37 13.17 -12.74
C SER A 218 -18.19 14.17 -11.59
N ARG A 219 -18.43 13.75 -10.34
CA ARG A 219 -18.23 14.64 -9.18
C ARG A 219 -16.76 15.01 -9.03
N PRO A 220 -16.40 16.30 -8.92
CA PRO A 220 -15.02 16.73 -8.70
C PRO A 220 -14.36 16.05 -7.50
N GLU A 221 -15.11 15.81 -6.41
CA GLU A 221 -14.58 15.16 -5.21
C GLU A 221 -14.23 13.68 -5.45
N LEU A 222 -15.02 12.98 -6.28
CA LEU A 222 -14.74 11.59 -6.65
C LEU A 222 -13.56 11.50 -7.64
N ILE A 223 -13.45 12.46 -8.56
CA ILE A 223 -12.29 12.58 -9.46
C ILE A 223 -11.02 12.76 -8.62
N GLU A 224 -11.04 13.74 -7.72
CA GLU A 224 -9.90 14.06 -6.87
C GLU A 224 -9.51 12.88 -5.96
N ARG A 225 -10.46 12.27 -5.25
CA ARG A 225 -10.13 11.18 -4.32
C ARG A 225 -9.57 9.95 -5.01
N THR A 226 -9.98 9.68 -6.24
CA THR A 226 -9.47 8.57 -7.04
C THR A 226 -8.02 8.80 -7.46
N VAL A 227 -7.66 10.03 -7.86
CA VAL A 227 -6.26 10.39 -8.15
C VAL A 227 -5.39 10.32 -6.89
N LEU A 228 -5.89 10.83 -5.76
CA LEU A 228 -5.17 10.80 -4.48
C LEU A 228 -5.02 9.38 -3.91
N GLU A 229 -5.96 8.48 -4.19
CA GLU A 229 -5.87 7.07 -3.81
C GLU A 229 -4.69 6.39 -4.52
N VAL A 230 -4.57 6.59 -5.84
CA VAL A 230 -3.44 6.11 -6.64
C VAL A 230 -2.11 6.68 -6.12
N ALA A 231 -2.06 7.98 -5.88
CA ALA A 231 -0.88 8.64 -5.31
C ALA A 231 -0.54 8.11 -3.91
N GLY A 232 -1.55 7.80 -3.10
CA GLY A 232 -1.38 7.18 -1.79
C GLY A 232 -0.69 5.82 -1.86
N THR A 233 -1.05 5.00 -2.86
CA THR A 233 -0.46 3.68 -3.06
C THR A 233 0.98 3.79 -3.57
N VAL A 234 1.28 4.75 -4.46
CA VAL A 234 2.67 5.04 -4.88
C VAL A 234 3.53 5.52 -3.70
N LEU A 235 3.00 6.40 -2.85
CA LEU A 235 3.71 6.81 -1.63
C LEU A 235 3.92 5.63 -0.68
N ALA A 236 2.93 4.75 -0.53
CA ALA A 236 3.08 3.54 0.28
C ALA A 236 4.21 2.63 -0.26
N VAL A 237 4.38 2.53 -1.59
CA VAL A 237 5.53 1.82 -2.18
C VAL A 237 6.86 2.47 -1.79
N GLN A 238 7.00 3.79 -1.91
CA GLN A 238 8.24 4.48 -1.51
C GLN A 238 8.56 4.27 -0.02
N LEU A 239 7.53 4.36 0.83
CA LEU A 239 7.66 4.13 2.27
C LEU A 239 8.02 2.66 2.57
N ALA A 240 7.37 1.69 1.92
CA ALA A 240 7.67 0.27 2.11
C ALA A 240 9.08 -0.08 1.63
N PHE A 241 9.52 0.50 0.51
CA PHE A 241 10.89 0.31 0.01
C PHE A 241 11.93 0.81 1.02
N ARG A 242 11.66 1.93 1.69
CA ARG A 242 12.56 2.56 2.67
C ARG A 242 12.50 1.93 4.07
N TYR A 243 11.31 1.52 4.51
CA TYR A 243 11.04 1.13 5.90
C TYR A 243 10.58 -0.33 6.06
N GLY A 244 10.49 -1.08 4.96
CA GLY A 244 10.15 -2.50 4.90
C GLY A 244 8.66 -2.79 4.68
N VAL A 245 7.77 -2.04 5.33
CA VAL A 245 6.31 -2.19 5.18
C VAL A 245 5.64 -0.82 5.31
N ALA A 246 4.57 -0.60 4.56
CA ALA A 246 3.69 0.55 4.67
C ALA A 246 2.30 0.18 4.17
N SER A 247 1.30 1.01 4.47
CA SER A 247 -0.08 0.82 4.01
C SER A 247 -0.71 2.12 3.56
N ASN A 248 -1.61 2.06 2.58
CA ASN A 248 -2.51 3.15 2.21
C ASN A 248 -3.93 2.83 2.72
N VAL A 249 -4.60 3.79 3.36
CA VAL A 249 -5.97 3.63 3.87
C VAL A 249 -6.99 3.38 2.76
N ALA A 250 -6.75 3.90 1.54
CA ALA A 250 -7.72 3.85 0.45
C ALA A 250 -7.42 2.86 -0.69
N GLY A 251 -6.20 2.33 -0.78
CA GLY A 251 -5.78 1.54 -1.96
C GLY A 251 -6.46 0.17 -2.13
N GLY A 252 -6.08 -0.53 -3.19
CA GLY A 252 -6.58 -1.88 -3.53
C GLY A 252 -7.65 -1.88 -4.62
N THR A 253 -7.58 -0.97 -5.59
CA THR A 253 -8.54 -0.86 -6.68
C THR A 253 -8.24 -1.85 -7.81
N HIS A 254 -8.67 -3.09 -7.61
CA HIS A 254 -8.23 -4.23 -8.42
C HIS A 254 -9.05 -4.56 -9.68
N HIS A 255 -10.20 -3.91 -9.93
CA HIS A 255 -11.09 -4.25 -11.06
C HIS A 255 -10.85 -3.42 -12.33
N ALA A 256 -10.25 -2.22 -12.20
CA ALA A 256 -10.06 -1.32 -13.32
C ALA A 256 -9.05 -1.89 -14.32
N ARG A 257 -9.38 -1.77 -15.60
CA ARG A 257 -8.54 -2.08 -16.77
C ARG A 257 -7.90 -0.79 -17.30
N PRO A 258 -6.94 -0.85 -18.25
CA PRO A 258 -6.29 0.36 -18.75
C PRO A 258 -7.26 1.40 -19.31
N ASP A 259 -8.29 0.96 -20.01
CA ASP A 259 -9.23 1.76 -20.80
C ASP A 259 -10.65 1.80 -20.22
N ALA A 260 -10.88 1.19 -19.04
CA ALA A 260 -12.20 1.12 -18.43
C ALA A 260 -12.15 0.88 -16.92
N GLY A 261 -13.04 1.54 -16.19
CA GLY A 261 -13.32 1.25 -14.79
C GLY A 261 -14.38 0.16 -14.62
N ALA A 262 -14.43 -0.49 -13.46
CA ALA A 262 -15.39 -1.54 -13.12
C ALA A 262 -15.48 -1.74 -11.60
N GLY A 263 -16.63 -2.21 -11.11
CA GLY A 263 -16.74 -2.72 -9.73
C GLY A 263 -16.31 -1.73 -8.64
N TYR A 264 -16.71 -0.46 -8.76
CA TYR A 264 -16.31 0.67 -7.90
C TYR A 264 -14.82 1.06 -7.96
N THR A 265 -14.10 0.57 -8.95
CA THR A 265 -12.72 0.96 -9.24
C THR A 265 -12.68 1.72 -10.56
N ILE A 266 -12.10 2.92 -10.54
CA ILE A 266 -11.98 3.77 -11.72
C ILE A 266 -10.57 3.66 -12.29
N LEU A 267 -9.55 3.80 -11.43
CA LEU A 267 -8.14 3.64 -11.78
C LEU A 267 -7.56 2.48 -10.98
N ASN A 268 -6.66 1.69 -11.58
CA ASN A 268 -6.00 0.56 -10.91
C ASN A 268 -4.73 1.02 -10.21
N ASP A 269 -4.82 1.28 -8.89
CA ASP A 269 -3.70 1.81 -8.11
C ASP A 269 -2.54 0.81 -8.01
N LEU A 270 -2.84 -0.49 -7.96
CA LEU A 270 -1.86 -1.57 -7.90
C LEU A 270 -1.02 -1.64 -9.19
N ALA A 271 -1.66 -1.51 -10.35
CA ALA A 271 -0.97 -1.50 -11.63
C ALA A 271 -0.08 -0.26 -11.80
N VAL A 272 -0.59 0.92 -11.42
CA VAL A 272 0.18 2.17 -11.41
C VAL A 272 1.38 2.06 -10.49
N ALA A 273 1.18 1.58 -9.26
CA ALA A 273 2.26 1.42 -8.29
C ALA A 273 3.32 0.41 -8.74
N ALA A 274 2.91 -0.69 -9.39
CA ALA A 274 3.85 -1.67 -9.94
C ALA A 274 4.67 -1.09 -11.11
N ASN A 275 4.02 -0.35 -12.01
CA ASN A 275 4.72 0.34 -13.10
C ASN A 275 5.71 1.38 -12.55
N TYR A 276 5.28 2.18 -11.58
CA TYR A 276 6.14 3.14 -10.89
C TYR A 276 7.35 2.47 -10.24
N ALA A 277 7.14 1.40 -9.47
CA ALA A 277 8.21 0.70 -8.76
C ALA A 277 9.25 0.10 -9.71
N THR A 278 8.83 -0.37 -10.89
CA THR A 278 9.70 -1.08 -11.84
C THR A 278 10.31 -0.19 -12.92
N ASP A 279 9.90 1.07 -13.02
CA ASP A 279 10.44 2.04 -13.97
C ASP A 279 11.31 3.08 -13.26
N GLU A 280 12.64 2.89 -13.34
CA GLU A 280 13.63 3.79 -12.74
C GLU A 280 13.53 5.24 -13.23
N LYS A 281 13.05 5.46 -14.47
CA LYS A 281 12.86 6.83 -14.98
C LYS A 281 11.67 7.50 -14.32
N LEU A 282 10.58 6.76 -14.10
CA LEU A 282 9.38 7.28 -13.44
C LEU A 282 9.61 7.53 -11.95
N ASN A 283 10.32 6.62 -11.28
CA ASN A 283 10.53 6.73 -9.85
C ASN A 283 11.72 7.62 -9.45
N GLY A 284 12.59 7.99 -10.40
CA GLY A 284 13.68 8.93 -10.18
C GLY A 284 14.68 8.49 -9.10
N GLY A 285 14.84 7.18 -8.91
CA GLY A 285 15.69 6.59 -7.86
C GLY A 285 15.02 6.52 -6.47
N SER A 286 13.73 6.85 -6.35
CA SER A 286 13.00 6.66 -5.09
C SER A 286 12.84 5.18 -4.72
N VAL A 287 12.81 4.31 -5.73
CA VAL A 287 12.66 2.85 -5.64
C VAL A 287 13.68 2.20 -6.59
N GLU A 288 14.80 1.73 -6.06
CA GLU A 288 15.92 1.23 -6.87
C GLU A 288 15.93 -0.30 -6.99
N GLY A 289 16.32 -0.82 -8.15
CA GLY A 289 16.58 -2.25 -8.34
C GLY A 289 15.36 -3.18 -8.31
N VAL A 290 14.14 -2.63 -8.21
CA VAL A 290 12.90 -3.41 -8.29
C VAL A 290 12.60 -3.73 -9.75
N LYS A 291 12.64 -5.03 -10.10
CA LYS A 291 12.37 -5.49 -11.47
C LYS A 291 11.01 -6.16 -11.64
N ARG A 292 10.43 -6.63 -10.53
CA ARG A 292 9.19 -7.41 -10.50
C ARG A 292 8.43 -7.12 -9.22
N VAL A 293 7.10 -7.12 -9.34
CA VAL A 293 6.14 -6.91 -8.27
C VAL A 293 5.19 -8.11 -8.23
N LEU A 294 4.97 -8.64 -7.03
CA LEU A 294 3.94 -9.64 -6.75
C LEU A 294 2.78 -8.94 -6.04
N VAL A 295 1.60 -8.99 -6.63
CA VAL A 295 0.35 -8.62 -5.95
C VAL A 295 -0.26 -9.89 -5.38
N VAL A 296 -0.44 -9.90 -4.05
CA VAL A 296 -1.22 -10.94 -3.37
C VAL A 296 -2.59 -10.34 -3.04
N ASP A 297 -3.61 -10.75 -3.78
CA ASP A 297 -4.97 -10.27 -3.63
C ASP A 297 -5.79 -11.26 -2.77
N CYS A 298 -6.32 -10.74 -1.68
CA CYS A 298 -7.14 -11.48 -0.71
C CYS A 298 -8.55 -10.88 -0.58
N ASP A 299 -8.96 -10.04 -1.53
CA ASP A 299 -10.34 -9.60 -1.64
C ASP A 299 -11.25 -10.81 -1.96
N VAL A 300 -12.52 -10.70 -1.58
CA VAL A 300 -13.51 -11.76 -1.83
C VAL A 300 -13.85 -11.86 -3.32
N HIS A 301 -13.66 -10.77 -4.08
CA HIS A 301 -13.78 -10.71 -5.53
C HIS A 301 -12.42 -10.97 -6.19
N GLN A 302 -12.44 -11.50 -7.41
CA GLN A 302 -11.21 -11.60 -8.18
C GLN A 302 -10.76 -10.20 -8.62
N GLY A 303 -9.49 -9.86 -8.39
CA GLY A 303 -8.84 -8.69 -9.02
C GLY A 303 -8.56 -8.89 -10.51
N ASP A 304 -9.61 -8.99 -11.32
CA ASP A 304 -9.55 -9.21 -12.76
C ASP A 304 -8.84 -8.08 -13.51
N GLY A 305 -9.05 -6.83 -13.10
CA GLY A 305 -8.34 -5.68 -13.65
C GLY A 305 -6.83 -5.81 -13.45
N THR A 306 -6.39 -6.10 -12.23
CA THR A 306 -4.96 -6.29 -11.92
C THR A 306 -4.38 -7.50 -12.65
N ALA A 307 -5.13 -8.61 -12.76
CA ALA A 307 -4.71 -9.77 -13.55
C ALA A 307 -4.58 -9.45 -15.05
N HIS A 308 -5.43 -8.57 -15.59
CA HIS A 308 -5.33 -8.15 -16.99
C HIS A 308 -4.01 -7.42 -17.30
N PHE A 309 -3.45 -6.68 -16.34
CA PHE A 309 -2.13 -6.05 -16.51
C PHE A 309 -0.97 -7.04 -16.60
N GLU A 310 -1.09 -8.20 -15.95
CA GLU A 310 -0.13 -9.30 -16.11
C GLU A 310 -0.14 -9.81 -17.56
N ASP A 311 -1.34 -9.99 -18.14
CA ASP A 311 -1.52 -10.48 -19.51
C ASP A 311 -1.03 -9.47 -20.58
N LEU A 312 -1.36 -8.19 -20.41
CA LEU A 312 -0.92 -7.12 -21.31
C LEU A 312 0.58 -6.86 -21.25
N GLY A 313 1.17 -7.10 -20.07
CA GLY A 313 2.48 -6.59 -19.73
C GLY A 313 3.61 -7.20 -20.54
N GLY A 314 3.52 -8.45 -21.00
CA GLY A 314 4.56 -9.20 -21.74
C GLY A 314 5.97 -9.22 -21.10
N SER A 315 6.17 -8.54 -19.98
CA SER A 315 7.45 -8.06 -19.45
C SER A 315 7.76 -8.67 -18.09
N GLY A 316 6.84 -9.45 -17.52
CA GLY A 316 7.01 -10.13 -16.23
C GLY A 316 7.20 -9.18 -15.04
N ARG A 317 6.85 -7.89 -15.20
CA ARG A 317 7.02 -6.85 -14.17
C ARG A 317 5.98 -6.94 -13.06
N LEU A 318 4.78 -7.41 -13.37
CA LEU A 318 3.69 -7.63 -12.42
C LEU A 318 3.23 -9.08 -12.52
N PHE A 319 3.08 -9.73 -11.38
CA PHE A 319 2.46 -11.05 -11.25
C PHE A 319 1.39 -10.99 -10.17
N THR A 320 0.27 -11.66 -10.40
CA THR A 320 -0.89 -11.65 -9.52
C THR A 320 -1.17 -13.03 -8.93
N LEU A 321 -1.34 -13.08 -7.61
CA LEU A 321 -1.87 -14.23 -6.89
C LEU A 321 -3.17 -13.80 -6.20
N SER A 322 -4.31 -14.21 -6.74
CA SER A 322 -5.63 -13.88 -6.17
C SER A 322 -6.29 -15.09 -5.53
N MET A 323 -6.81 -14.91 -4.31
CA MET A 323 -7.62 -15.88 -3.59
C MET A 323 -9.01 -15.28 -3.33
N HIS A 324 -10.00 -15.72 -4.11
CA HIS A 324 -11.34 -15.14 -4.13
C HIS A 324 -12.45 -16.21 -4.08
N CYS A 325 -13.70 -15.75 -3.91
CA CYS A 325 -14.87 -16.61 -3.99
C CYS A 325 -15.26 -16.88 -5.46
N GLU A 326 -15.25 -18.15 -5.87
CA GLU A 326 -15.54 -18.60 -7.25
C GLU A 326 -16.86 -18.06 -7.83
N SER A 327 -17.87 -17.82 -7.00
CA SER A 327 -19.21 -17.40 -7.45
C SER A 327 -19.48 -15.90 -7.34
N ASN A 328 -18.50 -15.10 -6.91
CA ASN A 328 -18.65 -13.65 -6.82
C ASN A 328 -18.23 -13.00 -8.14
N TYR A 329 -18.77 -11.80 -8.43
CA TYR A 329 -18.27 -10.91 -9.49
C TYR A 329 -16.73 -10.91 -9.49
N PRO A 330 -16.04 -10.98 -10.65
CA PRO A 330 -16.41 -10.48 -11.98
C PRO A 330 -16.89 -11.50 -13.04
N LEU A 331 -17.46 -12.66 -12.62
CA LEU A 331 -17.97 -13.77 -13.46
C LEU A 331 -18.26 -13.49 -14.94
#